data_AF-A0AAV9DVW0-F1
#
_entry.id   AF-A0AAV9DVW0-F1
#
_cell.length_a   1.000
_cell.length_b   1.000
_cell.length_c   1.000
_cell.angle_alpha   90.00
_cell.angle_beta   90.00
_cell.angle_gamma   90.00
#
_symmetry.space_group_name_H-M   'P 1'
#
loop_
_entity.id
_entity.type
_entity.pdbx_description
1 polymer ?
#
loop_
_entity_poly.entity_id
_entity_poly.type
_entity_poly.pdbx_seq_one_letter_code
_entity_poly.pdbx_strand_id
1 'polypeptide(L)'
;MDVVSRRLQGWKGRMLSMAGRSILIQSVINALPQHFMLSAAMPLSAVKDVEQAGRSFLWNGADLLPKIHLISWEAMTRAKAHGGLGLRKLSAMREAMLGVIAFKYLINSSDISSYFALKYKWNGNPWELGNFRKASPVWKALSQGMTIIRPFIRKLPGNLSDIDVLRDPWLLSIPFSRTPTMINMEWATLDYKLSQVVENSHWRTDILKLILPDYWVEFIINTHPPKCNSSGETSWCGDSSTSVSPRVQDVYEVCHPPIQLMHNNSWQFIWALPIFPKLDAPGPLQIQDILEEIHERKRGTNCLQVGRMPLIMQSNM
;
A
#
# COMPACT_ATOMS: atom_id res chain seq x y z
N MET A 1 16.00 16.07 -15.47
CA MET A 1 15.69 15.11 -16.56
C MET A 1 16.95 14.74 -17.33
N ASP A 2 17.65 15.72 -17.90
CA ASP A 2 18.84 15.51 -18.73
C ASP A 2 19.95 14.68 -18.09
N VAL A 3 20.15 14.79 -16.77
CA VAL A 3 21.17 14.01 -16.05
C VAL A 3 20.85 12.51 -16.08
N VAL A 4 19.58 12.13 -15.89
CA VAL A 4 19.18 10.71 -15.87
C VAL A 4 19.32 10.12 -17.28
N SER A 5 18.78 10.80 -18.28
CA SER A 5 18.91 10.38 -19.68
C SER A 5 20.37 10.27 -20.11
N ARG A 6 21.21 11.25 -19.75
CA ARG A 6 22.65 11.22 -20.03
C ARG A 6 23.38 10.09 -19.32
N ARG A 7 23.00 9.72 -18.09
CA ARG A 7 23.60 8.56 -17.41
C ARG A 7 23.16 7.23 -17.99
N LEU A 8 21.90 7.12 -18.42
CA LEU A 8 21.39 5.93 -19.10
C LEU A 8 22.02 5.77 -20.50
N GLN A 9 22.18 6.87 -21.24
CA GLN A 9 22.78 6.89 -22.58
C GLN A 9 24.32 6.87 -22.55
N GLY A 10 24.95 7.37 -21.49
CA GLY A 10 26.39 7.58 -21.35
C GLY A 10 27.21 6.32 -21.07
N TRP A 11 26.55 5.16 -20.88
CA TRP A 11 27.16 3.84 -20.85
C TRP A 11 26.78 3.10 -22.13
N LYS A 12 27.67 2.29 -22.72
CA LYS A 12 27.42 1.59 -24.00
C LYS A 12 26.19 0.68 -23.93
N GLY A 13 25.00 1.23 -24.11
CA GLY A 13 23.71 0.51 -24.09
C GLY A 13 23.59 -0.53 -25.20
N ARG A 14 24.51 -0.49 -26.19
CA ARG A 14 24.71 -1.52 -27.21
C ARG A 14 25.42 -2.78 -26.70
N MET A 15 26.25 -2.67 -25.65
CA MET A 15 27.02 -3.80 -25.11
C MET A 15 26.32 -4.51 -23.95
N LEU A 16 25.19 -3.98 -23.47
CA LEU A 16 24.48 -4.52 -22.33
C LEU A 16 23.35 -5.45 -22.76
N SER A 17 23.35 -6.66 -22.18
CA SER A 17 22.21 -7.57 -22.24
C SER A 17 20.95 -6.95 -21.63
N MET A 18 19.79 -7.56 -21.87
CA MET A 18 18.52 -7.17 -21.21
C MET A 18 18.66 -7.10 -19.69
N ALA A 19 19.28 -8.14 -19.10
CA ALA A 19 19.54 -8.20 -17.67
C ALA A 19 20.46 -7.05 -17.22
N GLY A 20 21.56 -6.80 -17.94
CA GLY A 20 22.48 -5.70 -17.62
C GLY A 20 21.82 -4.32 -17.68
N ARG A 21 20.94 -4.10 -18.66
CA ARG A 21 20.14 -2.86 -18.76
C ARG A 21 19.20 -2.69 -17.57
N SER A 22 18.52 -3.76 -17.12
CA SER A 22 17.63 -3.69 -15.95
C SER A 22 18.39 -3.32 -14.67
N ILE A 23 19.59 -3.86 -14.47
CA ILE A 23 20.44 -3.56 -13.30
C ILE A 23 20.91 -2.10 -13.35
N LEU A 24 21.33 -1.61 -14.53
CA LEU A 24 21.74 -0.22 -14.69
C LEU A 24 20.58 0.76 -14.45
N ILE A 25 19.39 0.44 -14.96
CA ILE A 25 18.19 1.22 -14.66
C ILE A 25 17.97 1.27 -13.16
N GLN A 26 18.03 0.11 -12.49
CA GLN A 26 17.82 0.04 -11.05
C GLN A 26 18.85 0.89 -10.28
N SER A 27 20.13 0.87 -10.65
CA SER A 27 21.15 1.69 -9.97
C SER A 27 20.96 3.19 -10.19
N VAL A 28 20.64 3.61 -11.42
CA VAL A 28 20.44 5.03 -11.77
C VAL A 28 19.14 5.58 -11.18
N ILE A 29 18.04 4.83 -11.30
CA ILE A 29 16.71 5.18 -10.77
C ILE A 29 16.70 5.14 -9.24
N ASN A 30 17.51 4.29 -8.60
CA ASN A 30 17.63 4.31 -7.15
C ASN A 30 18.50 5.47 -6.65
N ALA A 31 19.51 5.93 -7.37
CA ALA A 31 20.41 6.96 -6.83
C ALA A 31 19.91 8.40 -7.10
N LEU A 32 19.55 8.72 -8.34
CA LEU A 32 19.35 10.12 -8.75
C LEU A 32 18.01 10.72 -8.30
N PRO A 33 16.85 10.09 -8.58
CA PRO A 33 15.54 10.65 -8.26
C PRO A 33 15.30 10.78 -6.76
N GLN A 34 15.90 9.91 -5.94
CA GLN A 34 15.71 9.91 -4.48
C GLN A 34 16.11 11.24 -3.83
N HIS A 35 17.25 11.80 -4.22
CA HIS A 35 17.70 13.09 -3.69
C HIS A 35 16.71 14.23 -4.02
N PHE A 36 16.21 14.27 -5.26
CA PHE A 36 15.25 15.29 -5.71
C PHE A 36 13.85 15.10 -5.13
N MET A 37 13.41 13.85 -4.95
CA MET A 37 12.13 13.53 -4.34
C MET A 37 12.10 13.96 -2.87
N LEU A 38 13.22 13.82 -2.15
CA LEU A 38 13.36 14.25 -0.76
C LEU A 38 13.37 15.78 -0.60
N SER A 39 14.00 16.52 -1.52
CA SER A 39 14.23 17.96 -1.36
C SER A 39 13.15 18.86 -1.97
N ALA A 40 12.52 18.45 -3.07
CA ALA A 40 11.73 19.37 -3.90
C ALA A 40 10.31 18.89 -4.24
N ALA A 41 9.82 17.80 -3.64
CA ALA A 41 8.52 17.22 -3.96
C ALA A 41 8.30 17.10 -5.49
N MET A 42 9.18 16.34 -6.14
CA MET A 42 9.25 16.16 -7.60
C MET A 42 7.84 16.05 -8.24
N PRO A 43 7.50 16.82 -9.29
CA PRO A 43 6.20 16.71 -9.96
C PRO A 43 5.96 15.31 -10.55
N LEU A 44 4.69 14.89 -10.63
CA LEU A 44 4.33 13.59 -11.20
C LEU A 44 4.72 13.47 -12.68
N SER A 45 4.68 14.57 -13.44
CA SER A 45 5.13 14.60 -14.84
C SER A 45 6.60 14.21 -14.94
N ALA A 46 7.47 14.85 -14.16
CA ALA A 46 8.89 14.54 -14.14
C ALA A 46 9.15 13.07 -13.73
N VAL A 47 8.37 12.51 -12.80
CA VAL A 47 8.45 11.08 -12.49
C VAL A 47 8.14 10.21 -13.70
N LYS A 48 7.06 10.54 -14.43
CA LYS A 48 6.64 9.80 -15.63
C LYS A 48 7.69 9.87 -16.72
N ASP A 49 8.32 11.02 -16.97
CA ASP A 49 9.32 11.07 -18.04
C ASP A 49 10.63 10.37 -17.64
N VAL A 50 10.96 10.24 -16.33
CA VAL A 50 12.06 9.38 -15.87
C VAL A 50 11.71 7.89 -16.08
N GLU A 51 10.50 7.47 -15.72
CA GLU A 51 10.02 6.10 -15.99
C GLU A 51 10.02 5.80 -17.49
N GLN A 52 9.61 6.76 -18.31
CA GLN A 52 9.64 6.66 -19.77
C GLN A 52 11.07 6.53 -20.30
N ALA A 53 12.02 7.33 -19.81
CA ALA A 53 13.42 7.22 -20.19
C ALA A 53 14.01 5.85 -19.81
N GLY A 54 13.69 5.34 -18.62
CA GLY A 54 14.06 4.00 -18.17
C GLY A 54 13.46 2.90 -19.05
N ARG A 55 12.18 3.02 -19.40
CA ARG A 55 11.49 2.08 -20.29
C ARG A 55 12.06 2.08 -21.70
N SER A 56 12.29 3.26 -22.27
CA SER A 56 12.90 3.40 -23.60
C SER A 56 14.30 2.82 -23.61
N PHE A 57 15.12 3.09 -22.59
CA PHE A 57 16.46 2.52 -22.47
C PHE A 57 16.43 1.00 -22.31
N LEU A 58 15.48 0.47 -21.53
CA LEU A 58 15.30 -0.97 -21.39
C LEU A 58 15.04 -1.57 -22.77
N TRP A 59 13.96 -1.21 -23.46
CA TRP A 59 13.57 -1.91 -24.68
C TRP A 59 14.44 -1.55 -25.90
N ASN A 60 14.68 -0.26 -26.13
CA ASN A 60 15.34 0.21 -27.36
C ASN A 60 16.86 -0.03 -27.30
N GLY A 61 17.46 0.01 -26.10
CA GLY A 61 18.91 -0.02 -25.92
C GLY A 61 19.54 1.33 -26.28
N ALA A 62 20.75 1.33 -26.85
CA ALA A 62 21.36 2.55 -27.39
C ALA A 62 20.94 2.86 -28.84
N ASP A 63 20.16 1.99 -29.48
CA ASP A 63 19.59 2.29 -30.78
C ASP A 63 18.35 3.17 -30.56
N LEU A 64 18.34 4.36 -31.16
CA LEU A 64 17.21 5.31 -31.10
C LEU A 64 15.98 4.82 -31.89
N LEU A 65 16.01 3.59 -32.41
CA LEU A 65 14.89 2.98 -33.12
C LEU A 65 13.87 2.45 -32.11
N PRO A 66 12.60 2.84 -32.23
CA PRO A 66 11.55 2.39 -31.32
C PRO A 66 11.33 0.87 -31.49
N LYS A 67 11.46 0.13 -30.40
CA LYS A 67 11.13 -1.31 -30.33
C LYS A 67 9.79 -1.49 -29.61
N ILE A 68 9.07 -2.56 -29.97
CA ILE A 68 7.79 -2.89 -29.36
C ILE A 68 8.00 -3.27 -27.89
N HIS A 69 7.24 -2.64 -26.99
CA HIS A 69 7.23 -2.97 -25.57
C HIS A 69 6.30 -4.15 -25.30
N LEU A 70 6.85 -5.35 -25.14
CA LEU A 70 6.05 -6.58 -24.97
C LEU A 70 5.38 -6.71 -23.60
N ILE A 71 5.94 -6.04 -22.57
CA ILE A 71 5.46 -6.14 -21.19
C ILE A 71 5.13 -4.74 -20.68
N SER A 72 4.02 -4.63 -19.93
CA SER A 72 3.64 -3.37 -19.29
C SER A 72 4.67 -2.94 -18.24
N TRP A 73 4.84 -1.63 -18.05
CA TRP A 73 5.76 -1.11 -17.04
C TRP A 73 5.37 -1.58 -15.63
N GLU A 74 4.06 -1.64 -15.35
CA GLU A 74 3.55 -2.11 -14.07
C GLU A 74 3.86 -3.58 -13.78
N ALA A 75 3.87 -4.45 -14.80
CA ALA A 75 4.29 -5.84 -14.63
C ALA A 75 5.80 -5.95 -14.38
N MET A 76 6.61 -5.11 -15.05
CA MET A 76 8.05 -5.09 -14.86
C MET A 76 8.49 -4.56 -13.49
N THR A 77 7.76 -3.60 -12.91
CA THR A 77 8.08 -3.04 -11.60
C THR A 77 7.68 -3.94 -10.42
N ARG A 78 7.02 -5.08 -10.67
CA ARG A 78 6.70 -6.05 -9.61
C ARG A 78 7.97 -6.63 -8.99
N ALA A 79 7.86 -7.06 -7.74
CA ALA A 79 8.94 -7.80 -7.10
C ALA A 79 9.28 -9.08 -7.90
N LYS A 80 10.55 -9.50 -7.84
CA LYS A 80 11.01 -10.73 -8.51
C LYS A 80 10.25 -11.97 -8.04
N ALA A 81 9.87 -12.00 -6.76
CA ALA A 81 9.02 -13.05 -6.18
C ALA A 81 7.63 -13.17 -6.83
N HIS A 82 7.14 -12.10 -7.47
CA HIS A 82 5.85 -12.04 -8.15
C HIS A 82 5.99 -11.97 -9.69
N GLY A 83 7.12 -12.43 -10.23
CA GLY A 83 7.36 -12.51 -11.68
C GLY A 83 7.73 -11.19 -12.35
N GLY A 84 8.07 -10.14 -11.60
CA GLY A 84 8.58 -8.88 -12.14
C GLY A 84 10.11 -8.82 -12.23
N LEU A 85 10.63 -7.71 -12.75
CA LEU A 85 12.08 -7.47 -12.84
C LEU A 85 12.66 -6.91 -11.53
N GLY A 86 11.82 -6.55 -10.55
CA GLY A 86 12.25 -5.90 -9.31
C GLY A 86 12.66 -4.43 -9.50
N LEU A 87 12.23 -3.79 -10.58
CA LEU A 87 12.43 -2.36 -10.81
C LEU A 87 11.52 -1.57 -9.87
N ARG A 88 12.03 -0.54 -9.18
CA ARG A 88 11.19 0.29 -8.32
C ARG A 88 10.26 1.17 -9.17
N LYS A 89 8.96 1.11 -8.89
CA LYS A 89 7.97 2.06 -9.40
C LYS A 89 8.23 3.45 -8.80
N LEU A 90 8.66 4.42 -9.62
CA LEU A 90 9.06 5.75 -9.14
C LEU A 90 7.88 6.57 -8.63
N SER A 91 6.68 6.37 -9.20
CA SER A 91 5.45 6.98 -8.69
C SER A 91 5.15 6.57 -7.25
N ALA A 92 5.20 5.28 -6.94
CA ALA A 92 5.03 4.79 -5.57
C ALA A 92 6.19 5.22 -4.65
N MET A 93 7.42 5.30 -5.16
CA MET A 93 8.56 5.82 -4.40
C MET A 93 8.40 7.30 -4.03
N ARG A 94 7.91 8.12 -4.96
CA ARG A 94 7.59 9.53 -4.70
C ARG A 94 6.56 9.64 -3.58
N GLU A 95 5.48 8.88 -3.66
CA GLU A 95 4.42 8.85 -2.66
C GLU A 95 4.95 8.42 -1.29
N ALA A 96 5.77 7.36 -1.26
CA ALA A 96 6.41 6.89 -0.04
C ALA A 96 7.30 7.96 0.62
N MET A 97 8.13 8.65 -0.18
CA MET A 97 8.99 9.72 0.34
C MET A 97 8.18 10.91 0.86
N LEU A 98 7.12 11.31 0.15
CA LEU A 98 6.22 12.35 0.63
C LEU A 98 5.55 11.95 1.95
N GLY A 99 5.17 10.69 2.09
CA GLY A 99 4.65 10.12 3.33
C GLY A 99 5.65 10.21 4.48
N VAL A 100 6.90 9.79 4.27
CA VAL A 100 7.96 9.88 5.30
C VAL A 100 8.24 11.34 5.69
N ILE A 101 8.28 12.26 4.72
CA ILE A 101 8.44 13.69 5.00
C ILE A 101 7.26 14.20 5.82
N ALA A 102 6.02 13.90 5.39
CA ALA A 102 4.81 14.27 6.11
C ALA A 102 4.81 13.76 7.56
N PHE A 103 5.26 12.53 7.78
CA PHE A 103 5.40 11.95 9.11
C PHE A 103 6.43 12.70 9.96
N LYS A 104 7.57 13.09 9.39
CA LYS A 104 8.57 13.93 10.09
C LYS A 104 8.01 15.29 10.48
N TYR A 105 7.14 15.88 9.65
CA TYR A 105 6.46 17.14 9.98
C TYR A 105 5.44 16.99 11.11
N LEU A 106 4.79 15.83 11.22
CA LEU A 106 3.85 15.52 12.29
C LEU A 106 4.52 15.38 13.65
N ILE A 107 5.68 14.71 13.71
CA ILE A 107 6.41 14.49 14.97
C ILE A 107 7.22 15.71 15.38
N ASN A 108 7.99 16.28 14.45
CA ASN A 108 8.99 17.27 14.81
C ASN A 108 8.39 18.68 14.82
N SER A 109 8.49 19.34 15.97
CA SER A 109 8.22 20.77 16.15
C SER A 109 9.36 21.64 15.58
N SER A 110 9.60 21.54 14.28
CA SER A 110 10.54 22.43 13.58
C SER A 110 9.90 23.79 13.27
N ASP A 111 10.72 24.83 13.07
CA ASP A 111 10.25 26.17 12.66
C ASP A 111 9.42 26.15 11.37
N ILE A 112 9.71 25.20 10.47
CA ILE A 112 8.96 25.05 9.23
C ILE A 112 7.60 24.38 9.50
N SER A 113 7.56 23.43 10.43
CA SER A 113 6.30 22.81 10.86
C SER A 113 5.38 23.83 11.53
N SER A 114 5.92 24.65 12.44
CA SER A 114 5.15 25.72 13.09
C SER A 114 4.69 26.79 12.09
N TYR A 115 5.54 27.20 11.13
CA TYR A 115 5.14 28.10 10.05
C TYR A 115 3.94 27.55 9.26
N PHE A 116 3.97 26.28 8.86
CA PHE A 116 2.88 25.69 8.10
C PHE A 116 1.60 25.51 8.94
N ALA A 117 1.74 25.12 10.21
CA ALA A 117 0.63 25.05 11.15
C ALA A 117 -0.08 26.41 11.28
N LEU A 118 0.68 27.49 11.46
CA LEU A 118 0.13 28.85 11.57
C LEU A 118 -0.49 29.34 10.25
N LYS A 119 0.22 29.15 9.13
CA LYS A 119 -0.23 29.63 7.81
C LYS A 119 -1.51 28.96 7.34
N TYR A 120 -1.64 27.65 7.57
CA TYR A 120 -2.78 26.87 7.13
C TYR A 120 -3.78 26.56 8.26
N LYS A 121 -3.60 27.16 9.44
CA LYS A 121 -4.42 26.92 10.63
C LYS A 121 -4.60 25.42 10.91
N TRP A 122 -3.52 24.67 10.73
CA TRP A 122 -3.52 23.23 10.89
C TRP A 122 -3.15 22.87 12.33
N ASN A 123 -3.94 21.99 12.95
CA ASN A 123 -3.84 21.61 14.36
C ASN A 123 -2.98 20.36 14.61
N GLY A 124 -2.25 19.87 13.60
CA GLY A 124 -1.44 18.66 13.72
C GLY A 124 -2.19 17.35 13.50
N ASN A 125 -3.52 17.37 13.27
CA ASN A 125 -4.27 16.15 12.97
C ASN A 125 -4.17 15.82 11.46
N PRO A 126 -3.62 14.65 11.07
CA PRO A 126 -3.52 14.22 9.66
C PRO A 126 -4.88 14.09 8.95
N TRP A 127 -5.97 13.94 9.70
CA TRP A 127 -7.31 13.79 9.15
C TRP A 127 -8.00 15.13 8.91
N GLU A 128 -7.58 16.21 9.55
CA GLU A 128 -8.16 17.55 9.43
C GLU A 128 -7.36 18.44 8.47
N LEU A 129 -7.08 17.93 7.28
CA LEU A 129 -6.40 18.68 6.24
C LEU A 129 -7.36 19.66 5.57
N GLY A 130 -7.11 20.96 5.75
CA GLY A 130 -7.84 22.01 5.05
C GLY A 130 -7.58 22.00 3.54
N ASN A 131 -8.64 22.13 2.75
CA ASN A 131 -8.56 22.27 1.29
C ASN A 131 -8.37 23.74 0.90
N PHE A 132 -7.11 24.16 0.69
CA PHE A 132 -6.79 25.53 0.31
C PHE A 132 -6.55 25.66 -1.19
N ARG A 133 -7.43 26.39 -1.91
CA ARG A 133 -7.30 26.63 -3.36
C ARG A 133 -5.94 27.24 -3.74
N LYS A 134 -5.45 28.18 -2.93
CA LYS A 134 -4.15 28.87 -3.11
C LYS A 134 -3.04 28.33 -2.17
N ALA A 135 -3.02 27.01 -1.93
CA ALA A 135 -1.92 26.39 -1.19
C ALA A 135 -0.60 26.46 -1.97
N SER A 136 0.50 26.62 -1.24
CA SER A 136 1.86 26.46 -1.77
C SER A 136 2.07 25.05 -2.32
N PRO A 137 2.91 24.87 -3.35
CA PRO A 137 3.22 23.55 -3.89
C PRO A 137 3.73 22.57 -2.82
N VAL A 138 4.53 23.06 -1.88
CA VAL A 138 5.06 22.28 -0.75
C VAL A 138 3.93 21.77 0.14
N TRP A 139 2.94 22.61 0.48
CA TRP A 139 1.80 22.18 1.29
C TRP A 139 0.92 21.16 0.57
N LYS A 140 0.72 21.32 -0.74
CA LYS A 140 -0.01 20.33 -1.55
C LYS A 140 0.70 18.98 -1.58
N ALA A 141 2.02 18.98 -1.66
CA ALA A 141 2.81 17.75 -1.60
C ALA A 141 2.77 17.12 -0.20
N LEU A 142 2.82 17.94 0.85
CA LEU A 142 2.73 17.50 2.23
C LEU A 142 1.35 16.90 2.53
N SER A 143 0.27 17.54 2.11
CA SER A 143 -1.10 17.05 2.28
C SER A 143 -1.34 15.75 1.50
N GLN A 144 -0.74 15.62 0.31
CA GLN A 144 -0.73 14.34 -0.42
C GLN A 144 -0.01 13.26 0.40
N GLY A 145 1.17 13.55 0.93
CA GLY A 145 1.91 12.65 1.83
C GLY A 145 1.09 12.23 3.04
N MET A 146 0.48 13.20 3.73
CA MET A 146 -0.38 12.97 4.91
C MET A 146 -1.58 12.07 4.57
N THR A 147 -2.17 12.22 3.39
CA THR A 147 -3.28 11.38 2.93
C THR A 147 -2.88 9.90 2.78
N ILE A 148 -1.62 9.65 2.41
CA ILE A 148 -1.07 8.30 2.26
C ILE A 148 -0.81 7.68 3.64
N ILE A 149 -0.20 8.42 4.56
CA ILE A 149 0.24 7.87 5.85
C ILE A 149 -0.87 7.80 6.91
N ARG A 150 -1.91 8.65 6.83
CA ARG A 150 -2.94 8.76 7.88
C ARG A 150 -3.57 7.42 8.35
N PRO A 151 -3.80 6.39 7.51
CA PRO A 151 -4.37 5.12 7.99
C PRO A 151 -3.40 4.31 8.89
N PHE A 152 -2.11 4.59 8.74
CA PHE A 152 -1.00 3.85 9.36
C PHE A 152 -0.37 4.61 10.53
N ILE A 153 -0.95 5.74 10.93
CA ILE A 153 -0.50 6.51 12.10
C ILE A 153 -1.37 6.14 13.29
N ARG A 154 -0.74 5.97 14.46
CA ARG A 154 -1.42 5.90 15.75
C ARG A 154 -0.87 6.93 16.69
N LYS A 155 -1.75 7.63 17.40
CA LYS A 155 -1.37 8.56 18.47
C LYS A 155 -1.39 7.79 19.79
N LEU A 156 -0.23 7.58 20.40
CA LEU A 156 -0.11 6.98 21.72
C LEU A 156 -0.28 8.09 22.78
N PRO A 157 -0.99 7.83 23.89
CA PRO A 157 -1.19 8.83 24.92
C PRO A 157 0.13 9.12 25.65
N GLY A 158 0.58 10.37 25.53
CA GLY A 158 1.53 10.95 26.48
C GLY A 158 0.78 11.35 27.74
N ASN A 159 -0.13 12.31 27.55
CA ASN A 159 -1.19 12.62 28.49
C ASN A 159 -2.55 12.24 27.89
N LEU A 160 -3.46 11.73 28.72
CA LEU A 160 -4.81 11.37 28.30
C LEU A 160 -5.63 12.60 27.85
N SER A 161 -5.26 13.80 28.26
CA SER A 161 -5.94 15.06 27.87
C SER A 161 -5.61 15.53 26.46
N ASP A 162 -4.51 15.04 25.87
CA ASP A 162 -4.05 15.48 24.55
C ASP A 162 -4.73 14.73 23.40
N ILE A 163 -5.33 13.58 23.69
CA ILE A 163 -5.99 12.72 22.71
C ILE A 163 -7.49 12.98 22.73
N ASP A 164 -8.01 13.32 21.55
CA ASP A 164 -9.44 13.33 21.29
C ASP A 164 -9.93 11.92 20.94
N VAL A 165 -10.95 11.43 21.65
CA VAL A 165 -11.47 10.08 21.49
C VAL A 165 -12.04 9.85 20.09
N LEU A 166 -12.67 10.88 19.50
CA LEU A 166 -13.39 10.78 18.23
C LEU A 166 -12.55 11.20 17.03
N ARG A 167 -11.71 12.23 17.20
CA ARG A 167 -10.98 12.87 16.09
C ARG A 167 -9.59 12.31 15.87
N ASP A 168 -8.95 11.74 16.90
CA ASP A 168 -7.60 11.21 16.79
C ASP A 168 -7.59 9.69 16.52
N PRO A 169 -6.67 9.18 15.68
CA PRO A 169 -6.50 7.76 15.47
C PRO A 169 -5.66 7.15 16.60
N TRP A 170 -6.29 6.83 17.73
CA TRP A 170 -5.59 6.22 18.89
C TRP A 170 -5.80 4.70 18.98
N LEU A 171 -6.96 4.18 18.53
CA LEU A 171 -7.28 2.76 18.53
C LEU A 171 -7.26 2.15 17.12
N LEU A 172 -8.00 2.77 16.19
CA LEU A 172 -8.24 2.26 14.85
C LEU A 172 -7.43 3.02 13.78
N SER A 173 -7.43 2.48 12.55
CA SER A 173 -6.81 3.12 11.39
C SER A 173 -7.50 4.38 10.95
N ILE A 174 -8.78 4.51 11.27
CA ILE A 174 -9.62 5.65 10.94
C ILE A 174 -10.22 6.16 12.25
N PRO A 175 -10.19 7.46 12.53
CA PRO A 175 -10.87 8.03 13.68
C PRO A 175 -12.37 7.78 13.63
N PHE A 176 -13.00 7.56 14.78
CA PHE A 176 -14.44 7.30 14.87
C PHE A 176 -15.27 8.40 14.18
N SER A 177 -14.83 9.67 14.23
CA SER A 177 -15.49 10.84 13.61
C SER A 177 -15.68 10.73 12.10
N ARG A 178 -14.89 9.91 11.42
CA ARG A 178 -14.94 9.77 9.95
C ARG A 178 -15.86 8.65 9.48
N THR A 179 -16.37 7.88 10.41
CA THR A 179 -17.21 6.71 10.17
C THR A 179 -18.54 6.94 10.88
N PRO A 180 -19.56 7.49 10.20
CA PRO A 180 -20.83 7.85 10.83
C PRO A 180 -21.57 6.66 11.44
N THR A 181 -21.29 5.44 10.99
CA THR A 181 -21.79 4.19 11.59
C THR A 181 -21.17 3.88 12.95
N MET A 182 -20.13 4.60 13.36
CA MET A 182 -19.35 4.33 14.56
C MET A 182 -19.57 5.34 15.68
N ILE A 183 -20.40 6.37 15.49
CA ILE A 183 -20.71 7.39 16.51
C ILE A 183 -22.20 7.59 16.58
N ASN A 184 -22.69 7.83 17.78
CA ASN A 184 -24.02 8.38 17.96
C ASN A 184 -24.02 9.89 17.59
N MET A 185 -24.58 10.22 16.43
CA MET A 185 -24.50 11.55 15.78
C MET A 185 -24.91 12.74 16.67
N GLU A 186 -25.75 12.52 17.68
CA GLU A 186 -26.20 13.56 18.63
C GLU A 186 -25.04 14.14 19.47
N TRP A 187 -23.97 13.38 19.71
CA TRP A 187 -22.83 13.79 20.55
C TRP A 187 -21.52 13.97 19.77
N ALA A 188 -21.57 13.93 18.44
CA ALA A 188 -20.39 13.99 17.58
C ALA A 188 -19.71 15.38 17.51
N THR A 189 -20.32 16.42 18.08
CA THR A 189 -19.83 17.81 18.04
C THR A 189 -18.96 18.21 19.23
N LEU A 190 -18.88 17.37 20.26
CA LEU A 190 -18.14 17.63 21.49
C LEU A 190 -16.74 16.99 21.44
N ASP A 191 -15.74 17.76 21.90
CA ASP A 191 -14.35 17.30 22.01
C ASP A 191 -14.20 16.47 23.30
N TYR A 192 -14.44 15.16 23.19
CA TYR A 192 -14.24 14.23 24.29
C TYR A 192 -12.78 13.82 24.40
N LYS A 193 -12.14 14.14 25.52
CA LYS A 193 -10.74 13.76 25.77
C LYS A 193 -10.65 12.37 26.38
N LEU A 194 -9.56 11.65 26.08
CA LEU A 194 -9.34 10.31 26.63
C LEU A 194 -9.23 10.33 28.17
N SER A 195 -8.81 11.45 28.76
CA SER A 195 -8.80 11.66 30.22
C SER A 195 -10.19 11.62 30.86
N GLN A 196 -11.23 11.95 30.10
CA GLN A 196 -12.61 11.85 30.55
C GLN A 196 -13.13 10.41 30.44
N VAL A 197 -12.50 9.57 29.63
CA VAL A 197 -12.96 8.21 29.35
C VAL A 197 -12.16 7.15 30.14
N VAL A 198 -10.93 7.46 30.52
CA VAL A 198 -10.05 6.59 31.31
C VAL A 198 -9.85 7.18 32.69
N GLU A 199 -10.15 6.40 33.72
CA GLU A 199 -9.93 6.77 35.13
C GLU A 199 -9.25 5.60 35.86
N ASN A 200 -8.14 5.84 36.55
CA ASN A 200 -7.39 4.82 37.31
C ASN A 200 -7.12 3.52 36.53
N SER A 201 -6.71 3.63 35.26
CA SER A 201 -6.46 2.48 34.37
C SER A 201 -7.68 1.60 34.09
N HIS A 202 -8.89 2.13 34.24
CA HIS A 202 -10.16 1.49 33.87
C HIS A 202 -10.95 2.37 32.91
N TRP A 203 -11.79 1.74 32.08
CA TRP A 203 -12.68 2.42 31.15
C TRP A 203 -13.96 2.89 31.87
N ARG A 204 -14.31 4.17 31.73
CA ARG A 204 -15.63 4.69 32.12
C ARG A 204 -16.67 4.32 31.08
N THR A 205 -17.35 3.21 31.33
CA THR A 205 -18.34 2.64 30.39
C THR A 205 -19.55 3.54 30.18
N ASP A 206 -19.94 4.34 31.17
CA ASP A 206 -21.10 5.23 31.09
C ASP A 206 -20.93 6.30 29.99
N ILE A 207 -19.71 6.84 29.89
CA ILE A 207 -19.36 7.87 28.91
C ILE A 207 -19.16 7.22 27.52
N LEU A 208 -18.56 6.03 27.46
CA LEU A 208 -18.38 5.31 26.20
C LEU A 208 -19.72 4.95 25.54
N LYS A 209 -20.71 4.49 26.30
CA LYS A 209 -22.05 4.16 25.79
C LYS A 209 -22.82 5.37 25.28
N LEU A 210 -22.53 6.55 25.82
CA LEU A 210 -23.11 7.79 25.32
C LEU A 210 -22.57 8.14 23.93
N ILE A 211 -21.25 7.97 23.74
CA ILE A 211 -20.54 8.44 22.55
C ILE A 211 -20.59 7.42 21.40
N LEU A 212 -20.46 6.13 21.72
CA LEU A 212 -20.26 5.05 20.75
C LEU A 212 -21.38 4.00 20.85
N PRO A 213 -21.74 3.34 19.73
CA PRO A 213 -22.63 2.19 19.73
C PRO A 213 -22.08 1.02 20.55
N ASP A 214 -22.97 0.20 21.13
CA ASP A 214 -22.62 -0.90 22.06
C ASP A 214 -21.54 -1.84 21.52
N TYR A 215 -21.57 -2.17 20.22
CA TYR A 215 -20.56 -3.00 19.56
C TYR A 215 -19.12 -2.48 19.76
N TRP A 216 -18.91 -1.17 19.64
CA TRP A 216 -17.59 -0.55 19.82
C TRP A 216 -17.22 -0.42 21.28
N VAL A 217 -18.20 -0.24 22.17
CA VAL A 217 -17.98 -0.22 23.62
C VAL A 217 -17.44 -1.57 24.08
N GLU A 218 -18.04 -2.68 23.63
CA GLU A 218 -17.55 -4.03 23.95
C GLU A 218 -16.13 -4.26 23.43
N PHE A 219 -15.85 -3.84 22.20
CA PHE A 219 -14.50 -3.92 21.64
C PHE A 219 -13.49 -3.14 22.49
N ILE A 220 -13.82 -1.90 22.89
CA ILE A 220 -12.94 -1.04 23.69
C ILE A 220 -12.70 -1.63 25.08
N ILE A 221 -13.74 -2.13 25.75
CA ILE A 221 -13.64 -2.75 27.09
C ILE A 221 -12.69 -3.95 27.06
N ASN A 222 -12.72 -4.73 25.99
CA ASN A 222 -11.84 -5.89 25.81
C ASN A 222 -10.38 -5.51 25.49
N THR A 223 -10.12 -4.28 25.05
CA THR A 223 -8.76 -3.73 24.95
C THR A 223 -8.30 -3.10 26.26
N HIS A 224 -7.05 -3.36 26.64
CA HIS A 224 -6.47 -2.68 27.80
C HIS A 224 -6.34 -1.16 27.55
N PRO A 225 -6.66 -0.32 28.54
CA PRO A 225 -6.42 1.11 28.46
C PRO A 225 -4.95 1.40 28.12
N PRO A 226 -4.69 2.32 27.19
CA PRO A 226 -3.33 2.61 26.78
C PRO A 226 -2.55 3.19 27.95
N LYS A 227 -1.36 2.63 28.20
CA LYS A 227 -0.44 3.16 29.23
C LYS A 227 0.09 4.51 28.77
N CYS A 228 0.08 5.48 29.68
CA CYS A 228 0.66 6.79 29.41
C CYS A 228 2.19 6.67 29.42
N ASN A 229 2.81 7.05 28.32
CA ASN A 229 4.26 7.19 28.24
C ASN A 229 4.61 8.65 28.54
N SER A 230 5.76 8.93 29.17
CA SER A 230 6.14 10.32 29.52
C SER A 230 6.31 11.25 28.32
N SER A 231 6.50 10.70 27.12
CA SER A 231 6.50 11.41 25.83
C SER A 231 5.27 10.96 25.02
N GLY A 232 4.33 11.86 24.75
CA GLY A 232 3.24 11.57 23.82
C GLY A 232 3.78 11.38 22.42
N GLU A 233 3.83 10.13 21.95
CA GLU A 233 4.45 9.77 20.68
C GLU A 233 3.40 9.38 19.64
N THR A 234 3.49 9.99 18.45
CA THR A 234 2.80 9.46 17.27
C THR A 234 3.68 8.40 16.64
N SER A 235 3.15 7.19 16.52
CA SER A 235 3.88 6.02 16.04
C SER A 235 3.37 5.56 14.67
N TRP A 236 4.25 4.92 13.92
CA TRP A 236 3.91 4.25 12.67
C TRP A 236 3.49 2.79 12.95
N CYS A 237 2.40 2.37 12.32
CA CYS A 237 1.80 1.04 12.46
C CYS A 237 1.57 0.36 11.09
N GLY A 238 2.37 0.71 10.07
CA GLY A 238 2.30 0.07 8.75
C GLY A 238 3.04 -1.27 8.66
N ASP A 239 3.91 -1.57 9.62
CA ASP A 239 4.70 -2.81 9.66
C ASP A 239 4.19 -3.75 10.76
N SER A 240 4.61 -5.02 10.72
CA SER A 240 4.40 -5.96 11.83
C SER A 240 5.07 -5.55 13.15
N SER A 241 5.90 -4.49 13.14
CA SER A 241 6.50 -3.86 14.32
C SER A 241 6.16 -2.37 14.36
N THR A 242 5.60 -1.90 15.47
CA THR A 242 5.39 -0.47 15.74
C THR A 242 6.75 0.23 15.80
N SER A 243 7.06 1.06 14.81
CA SER A 243 8.28 1.85 14.76
C SER A 243 7.98 3.32 15.05
N VAL A 244 8.92 4.01 15.70
CA VAL A 244 8.79 5.45 16.01
C VAL A 244 8.85 6.29 14.72
N SER A 245 9.43 5.77 13.64
CA SER A 245 9.48 6.43 12.33
C SER A 245 9.46 5.43 11.17
N PRO A 246 8.64 5.65 10.13
CA PRO A 246 8.59 4.77 8.97
C PRO A 246 9.85 4.89 8.13
N ARG A 247 10.40 3.75 7.67
CA ARG A 247 11.41 3.78 6.60
C ARG A 247 10.70 4.00 5.27
N VAL A 248 11.43 4.56 4.31
CA VAL A 248 10.89 4.78 2.95
C VAL A 248 10.44 3.46 2.30
N GLN A 249 11.12 2.35 2.61
CA GLN A 249 10.76 1.02 2.10
C GLN A 249 9.41 0.56 2.64
N ASP A 250 9.15 0.76 3.93
CA ASP A 250 7.92 0.38 4.61
C ASP A 250 6.71 1.11 3.99
N VAL A 251 6.82 2.44 3.82
CA VAL A 251 5.77 3.23 3.14
C VAL A 251 5.65 2.87 1.66
N TYR A 252 6.76 2.46 1.02
CA TYR A 252 6.72 2.02 -0.38
C TYR A 252 5.91 0.74 -0.57
N GLU A 253 6.02 -0.22 0.34
CA GLU A 253 5.24 -1.45 0.31
C GLU A 253 3.75 -1.19 0.55
N VAL A 254 3.43 -0.19 1.37
CA VAL A 254 2.06 0.30 1.53
C VAL A 254 1.52 0.95 0.24
N CYS A 255 2.30 1.79 -0.44
CA CYS A 255 1.88 2.46 -1.68
C CYS A 255 1.87 1.51 -2.89
N HIS A 256 2.68 0.45 -2.84
CA HIS A 256 2.80 -0.55 -3.89
C HIS A 256 2.70 -1.95 -3.28
N PRO A 257 1.50 -2.35 -2.81
CA PRO A 257 1.34 -3.64 -2.18
C PRO A 257 1.71 -4.73 -3.18
N PRO A 258 2.48 -5.74 -2.76
CA PRO A 258 2.70 -6.91 -3.59
C PRO A 258 1.34 -7.49 -3.96
N ILE A 259 1.15 -7.83 -5.23
CA ILE A 259 -0.01 -8.61 -5.63
C ILE A 259 0.11 -9.92 -4.86
N GLN A 260 -0.82 -10.14 -3.93
CA GLN A 260 -1.02 -11.45 -3.33
C GLN A 260 -1.54 -12.34 -4.46
N LEU A 261 -0.61 -12.91 -5.23
CA LEU A 261 -0.85 -14.18 -5.90
C LEU A 261 -1.22 -15.11 -4.76
N MET A 262 -2.51 -15.45 -4.64
CA MET A 262 -3.09 -16.50 -3.80
C MET A 262 -2.07 -17.08 -2.81
N HIS A 263 -2.18 -16.72 -1.52
CA HIS A 263 -1.35 -17.18 -0.39
C HIS A 263 -0.48 -18.39 -0.76
N ASN A 264 0.85 -18.30 -0.68
CA ASN A 264 1.79 -19.42 -0.84
C ASN A 264 1.12 -20.73 -0.40
N ASN A 265 0.73 -21.57 -1.38
CA ASN A 265 -0.05 -22.84 -1.30
C ASN A 265 -1.48 -22.84 -1.85
N SER A 266 -2.12 -21.72 -2.19
CA SER A 266 -3.47 -21.75 -2.79
C SER A 266 -3.47 -22.09 -4.28
N TRP A 267 -2.32 -22.39 -4.90
CA TRP A 267 -2.29 -23.07 -6.21
C TRP A 267 -2.28 -24.60 -6.07
N GLN A 268 -2.01 -25.14 -4.87
CA GLN A 268 -2.02 -26.58 -4.65
C GLN A 268 -3.42 -27.16 -4.85
N PHE A 269 -4.48 -26.41 -4.56
CA PHE A 269 -5.84 -26.87 -4.85
C PHE A 269 -6.03 -27.09 -6.35
N ILE A 270 -5.48 -26.22 -7.22
CA ILE A 270 -5.60 -26.35 -8.68
C ILE A 270 -4.96 -27.66 -9.16
N TRP A 271 -3.80 -28.02 -8.59
CA TRP A 271 -3.11 -29.29 -8.89
C TRP A 271 -3.72 -30.51 -8.17
N ALA A 272 -4.54 -30.28 -7.13
CA ALA A 272 -5.31 -31.30 -6.43
C ALA A 272 -6.73 -31.47 -6.99
N LEU A 273 -7.17 -30.60 -7.90
CA LEU A 273 -8.43 -30.78 -8.61
C LEU A 273 -8.33 -32.08 -9.43
N PRO A 274 -9.35 -32.95 -9.40
CA PRO A 274 -9.40 -34.17 -10.20
C PRO A 274 -9.72 -33.83 -11.66
N ILE A 275 -8.91 -32.97 -12.28
CA ILE A 275 -9.09 -32.53 -13.67
C ILE A 275 -8.00 -33.19 -14.51
N PHE A 276 -8.46 -34.13 -15.33
CA PHE A 276 -7.74 -34.98 -16.30
C PHE A 276 -6.52 -35.77 -15.74
N PRO A 277 -6.44 -37.09 -15.99
CA PRO A 277 -5.24 -37.85 -15.64
C PRO A 277 -4.03 -37.22 -16.35
N LYS A 278 -2.95 -36.96 -15.60
CA LYS A 278 -1.65 -36.61 -16.18
C LYS A 278 -1.33 -37.65 -17.24
N LEU A 279 -1.15 -37.23 -18.49
CA LEU A 279 -0.62 -38.07 -19.55
C LEU A 279 0.82 -38.43 -19.17
N ASP A 280 1.00 -39.58 -18.53
CA ASP A 280 2.30 -40.20 -18.36
C ASP A 280 2.74 -40.75 -19.71
N ALA A 281 3.32 -39.85 -20.52
CA ALA A 281 3.89 -40.20 -21.80
C ALA A 281 5.32 -40.72 -21.61
N PRO A 282 5.64 -41.95 -22.04
CA PRO A 282 7.02 -42.40 -22.11
C PRO A 282 7.69 -41.73 -23.32
N GLY A 283 8.37 -40.60 -23.07
CA GLY A 283 9.21 -39.91 -24.05
C GLY A 283 8.55 -38.73 -24.78
N PRO A 284 9.31 -38.00 -25.63
CA PRO A 284 8.83 -36.79 -26.30
C PRO A 284 7.78 -37.15 -27.34
N LEU A 285 6.50 -37.02 -26.98
CA LEU A 285 5.38 -37.19 -27.89
C LEU A 285 5.38 -36.10 -28.96
N GLN A 286 5.20 -36.50 -30.22
CA GLN A 286 5.01 -35.56 -31.31
C GLN A 286 3.57 -35.03 -31.26
N ILE A 287 3.39 -33.75 -31.59
CA ILE A 287 2.09 -33.04 -31.55
C ILE A 287 1.02 -33.73 -32.43
N GLN A 288 1.44 -34.54 -33.39
CA GLN A 288 0.55 -35.32 -34.27
C GLN A 288 -0.19 -36.43 -33.52
N ASP A 289 0.45 -37.11 -32.56
CA ASP A 289 -0.15 -38.23 -31.81
C ASP A 289 -1.31 -37.74 -30.91
N ILE A 290 -1.17 -36.52 -30.36
CA ILE A 290 -2.21 -35.88 -29.53
C ILE A 290 -3.43 -35.48 -30.37
N LEU A 291 -3.21 -35.07 -31.63
CA LEU A 291 -4.30 -34.67 -32.53
C LEU A 291 -5.12 -35.86 -33.00
N GLU A 292 -4.49 -37.01 -33.25
CA GLU A 292 -5.19 -38.25 -33.61
C GLU A 292 -6.03 -38.80 -32.44
N GLU A 293 -5.51 -38.79 -31.21
CA GLU A 293 -6.22 -39.29 -30.04
C GLU A 293 -7.46 -38.42 -29.69
N ILE A 294 -7.37 -37.10 -29.91
CA ILE A 294 -8.51 -36.18 -29.78
C ILE A 294 -9.54 -36.41 -30.90
N HIS A 295 -9.10 -36.79 -32.10
CA HIS A 295 -10.00 -37.08 -33.23
C HIS A 295 -10.75 -38.40 -33.05
N GLU A 296 -10.12 -39.41 -32.44
CA GLU A 296 -10.78 -40.67 -32.11
C GLU A 296 -11.80 -40.53 -30.97
N ARG A 297 -11.48 -39.77 -29.91
CA ARG A 297 -12.44 -39.54 -28.81
C ARG A 297 -13.68 -38.73 -29.21
N LYS A 298 -13.56 -37.82 -30.18
CA LYS A 298 -14.74 -37.11 -30.74
C LYS A 298 -15.71 -38.03 -31.50
N ARG A 299 -15.27 -39.20 -31.96
CA ARG A 299 -16.17 -40.20 -32.57
C ARG A 299 -16.87 -41.10 -31.53
N GLY A 300 -16.38 -41.15 -30.30
CA GLY A 300 -16.87 -42.04 -29.24
C GLY A 300 -17.90 -41.45 -28.26
N THR A 301 -18.11 -40.14 -28.20
CA THR A 301 -19.10 -39.54 -27.28
C THR A 301 -20.50 -39.45 -27.89
N ASN A 302 -21.13 -40.61 -28.07
CA ASN A 302 -22.57 -40.75 -27.91
C ASN A 302 -22.79 -41.71 -26.73
N CYS A 303 -23.68 -41.35 -25.81
CA CYS A 303 -24.03 -42.02 -24.55
C CYS A 303 -23.20 -41.62 -23.33
N LEU A 304 -23.77 -40.76 -22.48
CA LEU A 304 -24.16 -41.11 -21.12
C LEU A 304 -25.10 -40.05 -20.55
N GLN A 305 -26.22 -40.53 -20.01
CA GLN A 305 -27.39 -39.78 -19.61
C GLN A 305 -27.15 -38.92 -18.36
N VAL A 306 -27.85 -37.79 -18.33
CA VAL A 306 -28.04 -36.90 -17.18
C VAL A 306 -28.70 -37.68 -16.03
N GLY A 307 -27.93 -37.99 -14.98
CA GLY A 307 -28.39 -38.57 -13.72
C GLY A 307 -28.57 -37.48 -12.65
N ARG A 308 -29.78 -37.44 -12.07
CA ARG A 308 -30.29 -36.51 -11.07
C ARG A 308 -29.39 -36.31 -9.83
N MET A 309 -29.23 -35.06 -9.39
CA MET A 309 -28.80 -34.71 -8.02
C MET A 309 -29.93 -35.01 -7.01
N PRO A 310 -29.63 -35.57 -5.82
CA PRO A 310 -30.50 -35.46 -4.67
C PRO A 310 -30.16 -34.21 -3.85
N LEU A 311 -31.20 -33.42 -3.56
CA LEU A 311 -31.25 -32.40 -2.53
C LEU A 311 -31.07 -33.07 -1.15
N ILE A 312 -30.14 -32.59 -0.33
CA ILE A 312 -30.10 -32.91 1.10
C ILE A 312 -30.52 -31.65 1.85
N MET A 313 -31.75 -31.71 2.38
CA MET A 313 -32.32 -30.80 3.35
C MET A 313 -32.08 -31.39 4.76
N GLN A 314 -31.73 -30.50 5.69
CA GLN A 314 -31.75 -30.54 7.16
C GLN A 314 -32.23 -31.82 7.91
N SER A 315 -31.48 -32.23 8.94
CA SER A 315 -31.85 -32.13 10.38
C SER A 315 -31.38 -33.31 11.27
N ASN A 316 -30.85 -32.92 12.44
CA ASN A 316 -30.87 -33.56 13.76
C ASN A 316 -30.15 -34.91 14.00
N MET A 317 -29.06 -34.84 14.78
CA MET A 317 -29.06 -35.08 16.23
C MET A 317 -28.15 -34.08 16.93
#